data_AF-A0A848K6B1-F1
#
_entry.id   AF-A0A848K6B1-F1
#
_cell.length_a   1.000
_cell.length_b   1.000
_cell.length_c   1.000
_cell.angle_alpha   90.00
_cell.angle_beta   90.00
_cell.angle_gamma   90.00
#
_symmetry.space_group_name_H-M   'P 1'
#
loop_
_entity.id
_entity.type
_entity.pdbx_description
1 polymer ?
#
loop_
_entity_poly.entity_id
_entity_poly.type
_entity_poly.pdbx_seq_one_letter_code
_entity_poly.pdbx_strand_id
1 'polypeptide(L)'
;MRRRTYAGCAQAIGRGSRGGDGLKVAIAAHRRLLPATRLRSYADVTSWGPALADRPVVVVCQKGHKLSQGVAAWLRLRGLPVKTLEGGFEAWRDSGGVLFSEAALPPRDAAGRTVWVTRARPKVDRIACPWLIRRFIDPDAAFLFIGASEVEGVPAAFGAAPFDIDSAFLSHRGEGCTFDTMIGEFGLRSAAAR
;
A
#
# COMPACT_ATOMS: atom_id res chain seq x y z
N MET A 1 14.47 23.12 9.93
CA MET A 1 13.56 22.04 10.38
C MET A 1 13.55 20.93 9.32
N ARG A 2 14.40 19.90 9.45
CA ARG A 2 14.55 18.85 8.42
C ARG A 2 13.35 17.90 8.51
N ARG A 3 12.45 17.93 7.52
CA ARG A 3 11.39 16.92 7.35
C ARG A 3 12.08 15.58 7.03
N ARG A 4 12.38 14.78 8.04
CA ARG A 4 12.72 13.36 7.85
C ARG A 4 11.42 12.67 7.43
N THR A 5 11.29 12.36 6.14
CA THR A 5 10.32 11.39 5.66
C THR A 5 10.68 10.05 6.29
N TYR A 6 9.97 9.66 7.35
CA TYR A 6 10.11 8.35 7.96
C TYR A 6 9.72 7.30 6.91
N ALA A 7 10.71 6.63 6.31
CA ALA A 7 10.52 5.39 5.56
C ALA A 7 10.29 4.20 6.52
N GLY A 8 9.45 4.41 7.54
CA GLY A 8 9.04 3.36 8.48
C GLY A 8 7.94 2.51 7.86
N CYS A 9 7.91 1.23 8.21
CA CYS A 9 6.86 0.32 7.80
C CYS A 9 5.56 0.69 8.55
N ALA A 10 4.62 1.33 7.86
CA ALA A 10 3.31 1.65 8.43
C ALA A 10 2.44 0.39 8.44
N GLN A 11 2.02 -0.05 9.63
CA GLN A 11 1.02 -1.09 9.78
C GLN A 11 -0.30 -0.41 10.10
N ALA A 12 -1.28 -0.52 9.20
CA ALA A 12 -2.64 -0.08 9.52
C ALA A 12 -3.45 -1.27 10.02
N ILE A 13 -4.14 -1.04 11.13
CA ILE A 13 -4.96 -2.06 11.78
C ILE A 13 -6.33 -2.11 11.11
N GLY A 14 -6.64 -3.24 10.46
CA GLY A 14 -7.99 -3.56 10.00
C GLY A 14 -8.86 -4.11 11.13
N ARG A 15 -10.19 -3.92 11.04
CA ARG A 15 -11.13 -4.63 11.92
C ARG A 15 -11.14 -6.12 11.52
N GLY A 16 -10.86 -7.01 12.47
CA GLY A 16 -11.22 -8.41 12.34
C GLY A 16 -12.74 -8.55 12.48
N SER A 17 -13.41 -9.14 11.50
CA SER A 17 -14.83 -9.47 11.60
C SER A 17 -15.00 -10.63 12.60
N ARG A 18 -15.36 -10.31 13.85
CA ARG A 18 -16.13 -11.24 14.67
C ARG A 18 -17.57 -10.72 14.67
N GLY A 19 -18.51 -11.60 14.32
CA GLY A 19 -19.92 -11.28 14.16
C GLY A 19 -20.55 -10.66 15.41
N GLY A 20 -21.63 -9.91 15.18
CA GLY A 20 -22.46 -9.30 16.21
C GLY A 20 -22.75 -7.83 15.94
N ASP A 21 -23.90 -7.59 15.31
CA ASP A 21 -24.75 -6.39 15.35
C ASP A 21 -24.25 -5.05 14.73
N GLY A 22 -24.88 -4.72 13.60
CA GLY A 22 -25.69 -3.50 13.55
C GLY A 22 -24.96 -2.15 13.45
N LEU A 23 -23.93 -2.02 12.61
CA LEU A 23 -23.57 -0.70 12.07
C LEU A 23 -23.09 -0.82 10.63
N LYS A 24 -24.04 -0.74 9.69
CA LYS A 24 -23.75 -0.51 8.27
C LYS A 24 -23.22 0.92 8.12
N VAL A 25 -21.94 1.13 8.44
CA VAL A 25 -21.23 2.33 8.00
C VAL A 25 -21.08 2.17 6.49
N ALA A 26 -21.72 3.05 5.73
CA ALA A 26 -21.60 3.12 4.28
C ALA A 26 -20.13 3.05 3.89
N ILE A 27 -19.74 1.91 3.29
CA ILE A 27 -18.40 1.68 2.77
C ILE A 27 -18.33 2.54 1.50
N ALA A 28 -17.70 3.70 1.59
CA ALA A 28 -17.15 4.35 0.40
C ALA A 28 -16.30 3.29 -0.31
N ALA A 29 -16.65 2.97 -1.56
CA ALA A 29 -16.27 1.73 -2.25
C ALA A 29 -14.76 1.43 -2.33
N HIS A 30 -13.90 2.41 -2.01
CA HIS A 30 -12.45 2.21 -1.96
C HIS A 30 -11.84 2.89 -0.73
N ARG A 31 -11.04 2.13 0.01
CA ARG A 31 -10.31 2.61 1.19
C ARG A 31 -9.12 3.46 0.74
N ARG A 32 -8.93 4.62 1.38
CA ARG A 32 -7.68 5.38 1.29
C ARG A 32 -6.73 4.96 2.41
N LEU A 33 -5.45 4.85 2.09
CA LEU A 33 -4.41 4.34 2.99
C LEU A 33 -3.19 5.26 3.00
N LEU A 34 -2.42 5.21 4.10
CA LEU A 34 -1.11 5.85 4.16
C LEU A 34 -0.14 5.12 3.21
N PRO A 35 0.89 5.80 2.70
CA PRO A 35 1.90 5.17 1.86
C PRO A 35 2.52 3.91 2.47
N ALA A 36 2.69 2.89 1.65
CA ALA A 36 3.30 1.60 2.00
C ALA A 36 2.65 0.91 3.21
N THR A 37 1.34 1.14 3.39
CA THR A 37 0.57 0.51 4.45
C THR A 37 0.49 -1.00 4.25
N ARG A 38 0.86 -1.75 5.29
CA ARG A 38 0.51 -3.17 5.41
C ARG A 38 -0.73 -3.30 6.29
N LEU A 39 -1.82 -3.82 5.72
CA LEU A 39 -3.06 -4.09 6.44
C LEU A 39 -2.90 -5.38 7.25
N ARG A 40 -3.13 -5.30 8.56
CA ARG A 40 -3.13 -6.48 9.43
C ARG A 40 -4.24 -6.39 10.47
N SER A 41 -4.75 -7.53 10.92
CA SER A 41 -5.75 -7.62 11.98
C SER A 41 -5.08 -7.58 13.35
N TYR A 42 -5.53 -6.68 14.24
CA TYR A 42 -5.00 -6.62 15.62
C TYR A 42 -5.22 -7.92 16.39
N ALA A 43 -6.20 -8.74 16.00
CA ALA A 43 -6.48 -10.01 16.65
C ALA A 43 -5.29 -10.97 16.57
N ASP A 44 -4.45 -10.80 15.55
CA ASP A 44 -3.31 -11.68 15.28
C ASP A 44 -1.98 -11.05 15.72
N VAL A 45 -1.99 -9.97 16.50
CA VAL A 45 -0.77 -9.22 16.86
C VAL A 45 0.32 -10.09 17.50
N THR A 46 -0.07 -11.17 18.16
CA THR A 46 0.86 -12.11 18.80
C THR A 46 1.73 -12.87 17.79
N SER A 47 1.31 -13.00 16.53
CA SER A 47 2.04 -13.68 15.46
C SER A 47 2.92 -12.75 14.63
N TRP A 48 2.85 -11.42 14.83
CA TRP A 48 3.53 -10.45 13.96
C TRP A 48 5.04 -10.35 14.17
N GLY A 49 5.54 -10.75 15.35
CA GLY A 49 6.93 -10.56 15.78
C GLY A 49 7.99 -10.94 14.72
N PRO A 50 8.00 -12.20 14.24
CA PRO A 50 9.02 -12.66 13.28
C PRO A 50 9.03 -11.86 11.96
N ALA A 51 7.87 -11.39 11.50
CA ALA A 51 7.75 -10.66 10.24
C ALA A 51 8.21 -9.19 10.33
N LEU A 52 8.47 -8.66 11.52
CA LEU A 52 8.77 -7.25 11.78
C LEU A 52 10.18 -7.01 12.34
N ALA A 53 11.02 -8.05 12.40
CA ALA A 53 12.34 -7.99 13.04
C ALA A 53 13.20 -6.82 12.52
N ASP A 54 13.80 -6.09 13.47
CA ASP A 54 14.80 -5.02 13.32
C ASP A 54 14.40 -3.77 12.50
N ARG A 55 13.11 -3.61 12.15
CA ARG A 55 12.63 -2.44 11.41
C ARG A 55 11.82 -1.51 12.31
N PRO A 56 11.98 -0.17 12.22
CA PRO A 56 11.06 0.77 12.84
C PRO A 56 9.63 0.57 12.31
N VAL A 57 8.70 0.32 13.23
CA VAL A 57 7.28 0.12 12.90
C VAL A 57 6.47 1.31 13.39
N VAL A 58 5.59 1.82 12.53
CA VAL A 58 4.55 2.78 12.93
C VAL A 58 3.20 2.09 12.85
N VAL A 59 2.49 2.03 13.98
CA VAL A 59 1.16 1.44 14.07
C VAL A 59 0.10 2.53 13.98
N VAL A 60 -0.85 2.34 13.07
CA VAL A 60 -1.91 3.31 12.79
C VAL A 60 -3.28 2.63 12.92
N CYS A 61 -4.18 3.29 13.64
CA CYS A 61 -5.62 3.00 13.58
C CYS A 61 -6.36 4.28 13.17
N GLN A 62 -7.69 4.25 13.10
CA GLN A 62 -8.48 5.39 12.64
C GLN A 62 -8.15 6.70 13.37
N LYS A 63 -8.13 6.68 14.71
CA LYS A 63 -7.94 7.87 15.58
C LYS A 63 -6.68 7.87 16.45
N GLY A 64 -5.82 6.85 16.33
CA GLY A 64 -4.58 6.73 17.11
C GLY A 64 -4.76 6.27 18.58
N HIS A 65 -5.96 5.83 18.99
CA HIS A 65 -6.28 5.43 20.37
C HIS A 65 -6.20 3.90 20.59
N LYS A 66 -7.26 3.28 21.12
CA LYS A 66 -7.33 1.90 21.66
C LYS A 66 -6.54 0.85 20.87
N LEU A 67 -6.82 0.71 19.58
CA LEU A 67 -6.24 -0.37 18.76
C LEU A 67 -4.74 -0.17 18.51
N SER A 68 -4.32 1.03 18.10
CA SER A 68 -2.91 1.31 17.80
C SER A 68 -2.05 1.25 19.06
N GLN A 69 -2.56 1.75 20.19
CA GLN A 69 -1.86 1.68 21.47
C GLN A 69 -1.70 0.24 21.96
N GLY A 70 -2.77 -0.57 21.90
CA GLY A 70 -2.72 -1.98 22.29
C GLY A 70 -1.75 -2.81 21.44
N VAL A 71 -1.81 -2.64 20.10
CA VAL A 71 -0.87 -3.32 19.19
C VAL A 71 0.57 -2.86 19.43
N ALA A 72 0.81 -1.56 19.58
CA ALA A 72 2.15 -1.05 19.85
C ALA A 72 2.72 -1.57 21.17
N ALA A 73 1.90 -1.67 22.23
CA ALA A 73 2.31 -2.27 23.49
C ALA A 73 2.71 -3.75 23.33
N TRP A 74 1.90 -4.54 22.61
CA TRP A 74 2.18 -5.95 22.33
C TRP A 74 3.47 -6.19 21.53
N LEU A 75 3.77 -5.30 20.59
CA LEU A 75 5.00 -5.38 19.79
C LEU A 75 6.22 -4.92 20.59
N ARG A 76 6.10 -3.88 21.42
CA ARG A 76 7.17 -3.43 22.33
C ARG A 76 7.51 -4.48 23.38
N LEU A 77 6.54 -5.24 23.87
CA LEU A 77 6.78 -6.38 24.77
C LEU A 77 7.74 -7.42 24.15
N ARG A 78 7.76 -7.52 22.82
CA ARG A 78 8.67 -8.40 22.05
C ARG A 78 9.99 -7.71 21.67
N GLY A 79 10.29 -6.54 22.24
CA GLY A 79 11.52 -5.79 21.97
C GLY A 79 11.53 -4.98 20.66
N LEU A 80 10.40 -4.88 19.95
CA LEU A 80 10.36 -4.17 18.67
C LEU A 80 10.33 -2.63 18.85
N PRO A 81 11.08 -1.87 18.03
CA PRO A 81 11.08 -0.41 18.05
C PRO A 81 9.81 0.15 17.38
N VAL A 82 8.72 0.23 18.14
CA VAL A 82 7.38 0.62 17.64
C VAL A 82 6.94 2.00 18.11
N LYS A 83 6.41 2.80 17.19
CA LYS A 83 5.72 4.08 17.45
C LYS A 83 4.26 3.99 17.02
N THR A 84 3.43 4.86 17.57
CA THR A 84 2.06 5.07 17.09
C THR A 84 1.98 6.42 16.37
N LEU A 85 1.06 6.54 15.42
CA LEU A 85 0.76 7.81 14.78
C LEU A 85 -0.27 8.57 15.61
N GLU A 86 0.11 9.75 16.09
CA GLU A 86 -0.79 10.64 16.84
C GLU A 86 -1.99 11.06 15.98
N GLY A 87 -3.18 11.00 16.55
CA GLY A 87 -4.45 11.26 15.84
C GLY A 87 -4.81 10.26 14.73
N GLY A 88 -3.95 9.27 14.46
CA GLY A 88 -4.21 8.17 13.53
C GLY A 88 -4.35 8.60 12.08
N PHE A 89 -5.13 7.81 11.32
CA PHE A 89 -5.43 8.07 9.92
C PHE A 89 -6.13 9.42 9.70
N GLU A 90 -7.08 9.77 10.57
CA GLU A 90 -7.85 11.01 10.43
C GLU A 90 -6.95 12.24 10.51
N ALA A 91 -6.10 12.35 11.53
CA ALA A 91 -5.17 13.48 11.65
C ALA A 91 -4.17 13.54 10.48
N TRP A 92 -3.68 12.40 9.99
CA TRP A 92 -2.81 12.37 8.81
C TRP A 92 -3.52 12.91 7.56
N ARG A 93 -4.73 12.42 7.29
CA ARG A 93 -5.57 12.89 6.18
C ARG A 93 -5.82 14.39 6.30
N ASP A 94 -6.26 14.85 7.46
CA ASP A 94 -6.68 16.23 7.71
C ASP A 94 -5.48 17.20 7.68
N SER A 95 -4.28 16.70 7.97
CA SER A 95 -3.01 17.43 7.78
C SER A 95 -2.55 17.55 6.32
N GLY A 96 -3.29 16.96 5.37
CA GLY A 96 -2.93 16.96 3.95
C GLY A 96 -1.83 15.95 3.58
N GLY A 97 -1.59 14.95 4.43
CA GLY A 97 -0.63 13.89 4.17
C GLY A 97 -0.96 13.09 2.90
N VAL A 98 0.07 12.56 2.24
CA VAL A 98 -0.12 11.70 1.06
C VAL A 98 -0.98 10.50 1.47
N LEU A 99 -1.97 10.18 0.66
CA LEU A 99 -2.73 8.94 0.74
C LEU A 99 -2.71 8.28 -0.62
N PHE A 100 -2.96 6.97 -0.66
CA PHE A 100 -3.23 6.27 -1.90
C PHE A 100 -4.60 5.59 -1.83
N SER A 101 -5.20 5.38 -2.99
CA SER A 101 -6.46 4.66 -3.18
C SER A 101 -6.19 3.22 -3.58
N GLU A 102 -6.88 2.28 -2.95
CA GLU A 102 -6.80 0.86 -3.34
C GLU A 102 -7.65 0.53 -4.59
N ALA A 103 -8.35 1.50 -5.18
CA ALA A 103 -9.34 1.28 -6.26
C ALA A 103 -8.77 0.59 -7.50
N ALA A 104 -7.54 0.91 -7.88
CA ALA A 104 -6.87 0.38 -9.07
C ALA A 104 -5.88 -0.76 -8.73
N LEU A 105 -5.94 -1.33 -7.53
CA LEU A 105 -5.06 -2.43 -7.15
C LEU A 105 -5.50 -3.75 -7.79
N PRO A 106 -4.57 -4.58 -8.31
CA PRO A 106 -4.86 -5.96 -8.58
C PRO A 106 -5.22 -6.71 -7.28
N PRO A 107 -5.89 -7.87 -7.40
CA PRO A 107 -5.96 -8.84 -6.32
C PRO A 107 -4.56 -9.17 -5.78
N ARG A 108 -4.49 -9.43 -4.47
CA ARG A 108 -3.25 -9.86 -3.83
C ARG A 108 -3.08 -11.38 -3.96
N ASP A 109 -1.85 -11.83 -4.12
CA ASP A 109 -1.50 -13.25 -4.13
C ASP A 109 -1.63 -13.90 -2.74
N ALA A 110 -1.37 -15.21 -2.65
CA ALA A 110 -1.42 -15.96 -1.38
C ALA A 110 -0.43 -15.43 -0.31
N ALA A 111 0.62 -14.73 -0.72
CA ALA A 111 1.57 -14.07 0.18
C ALA A 111 1.13 -12.63 0.54
N GLY A 112 -0.03 -12.18 0.07
CA GLY A 112 -0.58 -10.85 0.33
C GLY A 112 0.05 -9.74 -0.52
N ARG A 113 0.72 -10.05 -1.63
CA ARG A 113 1.43 -9.09 -2.49
C ARG A 113 0.64 -8.81 -3.76
N THR A 114 0.75 -7.60 -4.27
CA THR A 114 0.33 -7.28 -5.64
C THR A 114 1.38 -7.79 -6.62
N VAL A 115 0.91 -8.41 -7.71
CA VAL A 115 1.78 -8.93 -8.78
C VAL A 115 1.55 -8.08 -10.02
N TRP A 116 2.63 -7.61 -10.62
CA TRP A 116 2.63 -6.72 -11.75
C TRP A 116 3.43 -7.32 -12.90
N VAL A 117 3.03 -7.04 -14.13
CA VAL A 117 3.72 -7.56 -15.31
C VAL A 117 3.93 -6.46 -16.35
N THR A 118 5.12 -6.46 -16.95
CA THR A 118 5.44 -5.60 -18.09
C THR A 118 6.47 -6.27 -19.01
N ARG A 119 6.68 -5.69 -20.19
CA ARG A 119 7.67 -6.17 -21.14
C ARG A 119 9.09 -6.01 -20.60
N ALA A 120 9.93 -7.02 -20.79
CA ALA A 120 11.36 -6.98 -20.57
C ALA A 120 12.02 -5.92 -21.48
N ARG A 121 13.24 -5.51 -21.10
CA ARG A 121 14.04 -4.37 -21.61
C ARG A 121 13.73 -3.04 -20.88
N PRO A 122 14.76 -2.43 -20.24
CA PRO A 122 14.57 -1.25 -19.42
C PRO A 122 14.32 0.01 -20.27
N LYS A 123 13.07 0.49 -20.24
CA LYS A 123 12.74 1.90 -20.47
C LYS A 123 12.57 2.57 -19.11
N VAL A 124 12.74 3.90 -19.04
CA VAL A 124 12.65 4.67 -17.79
C VAL A 124 11.36 4.37 -17.01
N ASP A 125 10.22 4.33 -17.70
CA ASP A 125 8.91 4.08 -17.08
C ASP A 125 8.79 2.69 -16.44
N ARG A 126 9.47 1.68 -17.02
CA ARG A 126 9.50 0.29 -16.53
C ARG A 126 10.38 0.10 -15.30
N ILE A 127 11.06 1.15 -14.86
CA ILE A 127 11.83 1.21 -13.61
C ILE A 127 11.13 2.15 -12.61
N ALA A 128 10.63 3.30 -13.09
CA ALA A 128 9.96 4.29 -12.26
C ALA A 128 8.63 3.77 -11.68
N CYS A 129 7.82 3.06 -12.46
CA CYS A 129 6.54 2.51 -11.99
C CYS A 129 6.74 1.46 -10.88
N PRO A 130 7.63 0.45 -11.01
CA PRO A 130 7.94 -0.46 -9.91
C PRO A 130 8.43 0.24 -8.64
N TRP A 131 9.26 1.28 -8.78
CA TRP A 131 9.71 2.08 -7.63
C TRP A 131 8.53 2.75 -6.93
N LEU A 132 7.63 3.41 -7.69
CA LEU A 132 6.46 4.10 -7.13
C LEU A 132 5.55 3.13 -6.38
N ILE A 133 5.26 1.97 -6.99
CA ILE A 133 4.43 0.94 -6.37
C ILE A 133 5.07 0.46 -5.07
N ARG A 134 6.35 0.07 -5.08
CA ARG A 134 7.04 -0.37 -3.85
C ARG A 134 7.17 0.73 -2.80
N ARG A 135 7.28 1.98 -3.22
CA ARG A 135 7.50 3.10 -2.31
C ARG A 135 6.22 3.54 -1.61
N PHE A 136 5.09 3.55 -2.30
CA PHE A 136 3.86 4.19 -1.84
C PHE A 136 2.66 3.27 -1.72
N ILE A 137 2.63 2.15 -2.44
CA ILE A 137 1.42 1.35 -2.59
C ILE A 137 1.60 0.01 -1.87
N ASP A 138 2.52 -0.80 -2.37
CA ASP A 138 2.78 -2.14 -1.87
C ASP A 138 4.29 -2.41 -1.81
N PRO A 139 4.90 -2.29 -0.62
CA PRO A 139 6.34 -2.49 -0.44
C PRO A 139 6.79 -3.93 -0.72
N ASP A 140 5.88 -4.89 -0.76
CA ASP A 140 6.17 -6.30 -1.03
C ASP A 140 5.81 -6.69 -2.48
N ALA A 141 5.44 -5.73 -3.34
CA ALA A 141 5.04 -5.99 -4.73
C ALA A 141 6.08 -6.79 -5.53
N ALA A 142 5.56 -7.73 -6.32
CA ALA A 142 6.32 -8.54 -7.26
C ALA A 142 6.16 -8.03 -8.70
N PHE A 143 7.23 -8.11 -9.49
CA PHE A 143 7.26 -7.63 -10.87
C PHE A 143 7.78 -8.73 -11.78
N LEU A 144 6.98 -9.07 -12.79
CA LEU A 144 7.31 -10.02 -13.84
C LEU A 144 7.74 -9.23 -15.08
N PHE A 145 9.00 -9.37 -15.49
CA PHE A 145 9.51 -8.79 -16.73
C PHE A 145 9.59 -9.89 -17.78
N ILE A 146 8.75 -9.81 -18.81
CA ILE A 146 8.50 -10.93 -19.74
C ILE A 146 8.84 -10.59 -21.18
N GLY A 147 9.02 -11.61 -22.03
CA GLY A 147 9.12 -11.41 -23.48
C GLY A 147 7.89 -10.71 -24.04
N ALA A 148 8.04 -9.91 -25.10
CA ALA A 148 6.93 -9.18 -25.70
C ALA A 148 5.84 -10.10 -26.28
N SER A 149 6.19 -11.31 -26.69
CA SER A 149 5.25 -12.34 -27.15
C SER A 149 4.33 -12.87 -26.06
N GLU A 150 4.73 -12.77 -24.80
CA GLU A 150 4.03 -13.41 -23.67
C GLU A 150 3.01 -12.49 -22.99
N VAL A 151 2.87 -11.25 -23.48
CA VAL A 151 2.11 -10.18 -22.83
C VAL A 151 0.62 -10.49 -22.71
N GLU A 152 0.07 -11.31 -23.61
CA GLU A 152 -1.34 -11.69 -23.58
C GLU A 152 -1.62 -12.84 -22.58
N GLY A 153 -0.68 -13.79 -22.43
CA GLY A 153 -0.90 -15.01 -21.64
C GLY A 153 -0.55 -14.88 -20.15
N VAL A 154 0.56 -14.21 -19.83
CA VAL A 154 1.10 -14.14 -18.46
C VAL A 154 0.16 -13.45 -17.47
N PRO A 155 -0.49 -12.30 -17.77
CA PRO A 155 -1.38 -11.62 -16.82
C PRO A 155 -2.46 -12.55 -16.25
N ALA A 156 -3.15 -13.29 -17.12
CA ALA A 156 -4.21 -14.21 -16.72
C ALA A 156 -3.67 -15.43 -15.97
N ALA A 157 -2.57 -16.02 -16.46
CA ALA A 157 -1.99 -17.23 -15.87
C ALA A 157 -1.43 -17.01 -14.45
N PHE A 158 -0.90 -15.82 -14.16
CA PHE A 158 -0.25 -15.50 -12.89
C PHE A 158 -1.04 -14.51 -12.02
N GLY A 159 -2.24 -14.08 -12.45
CA GLY A 159 -3.02 -13.05 -11.76
C GLY A 159 -2.28 -11.73 -11.63
N ALA A 160 -1.47 -11.38 -12.63
CA ALA A 160 -0.60 -10.20 -12.61
C ALA A 160 -1.27 -9.02 -13.34
N ALA A 161 -1.27 -7.83 -12.73
CA ALA A 161 -1.75 -6.62 -13.39
C ALA A 161 -0.74 -6.12 -14.44
N PRO A 162 -1.15 -5.98 -15.70
CA PRO A 162 -0.28 -5.40 -16.71
C PRO A 162 -0.11 -3.90 -16.53
N PHE A 163 1.09 -3.40 -16.80
CA PHE A 163 1.37 -1.97 -16.90
C PHE A 163 2.43 -1.67 -17.99
N ASP A 164 2.41 -0.46 -18.53
CA ASP A 164 3.33 -0.02 -19.60
C ASP A 164 3.38 -0.95 -20.84
N ILE A 165 2.22 -1.52 -21.12
CA ILE A 165 1.94 -2.29 -22.33
C ILE A 165 0.74 -1.69 -23.06
N ASP A 166 0.65 -1.99 -24.35
CA ASP A 166 -0.48 -1.57 -25.16
C ASP A 166 -1.76 -2.23 -24.61
N SER A 167 -2.87 -1.50 -24.60
CA SER A 167 -4.18 -1.88 -24.00
C SER A 167 -4.26 -2.04 -22.47
N ALA A 168 -3.15 -1.97 -21.71
CA ALA A 168 -3.24 -1.99 -20.26
C ALA A 168 -3.96 -0.76 -19.69
N PHE A 169 -4.77 -0.98 -18.64
CA PHE A 169 -5.40 0.11 -17.90
C PHE A 169 -4.37 1.13 -17.38
N LEU A 170 -3.24 0.64 -16.86
CA LEU A 170 -2.10 1.46 -16.44
C LEU A 170 -1.08 1.54 -17.57
N SER A 171 -1.32 2.43 -18.52
CA SER A 171 -0.44 2.71 -19.65
C SER A 171 -0.34 4.22 -19.89
N HIS A 172 0.35 4.60 -20.97
CA HIS A 172 0.42 5.98 -21.45
C HIS A 172 -0.98 6.50 -21.78
N ARG A 173 -1.28 7.76 -21.45
CA ARG A 173 -2.57 8.40 -21.73
C ARG A 173 -2.37 9.85 -22.14
N GLY A 174 -2.77 10.17 -23.37
CA GLY A 174 -2.49 11.47 -23.96
C GLY A 174 -0.99 11.75 -23.98
N GLU A 175 -0.58 12.89 -23.44
CA GLU A 175 0.84 13.27 -23.30
C GLU A 175 1.51 12.67 -22.04
N GLY A 176 0.74 12.08 -21.13
CA GLY A 176 1.25 11.52 -19.87
C GLY A 176 1.84 10.12 -20.03
N CYS A 177 2.93 9.84 -19.31
CA CYS A 177 3.51 8.49 -19.27
C CYS A 177 2.77 7.58 -18.28
N THR A 178 3.09 6.28 -18.29
CA THR A 178 2.49 5.31 -17.36
C THR A 178 2.66 5.72 -15.88
N PHE A 179 3.76 6.39 -15.53
CA PHE A 179 4.00 6.89 -14.18
C PHE A 179 2.97 7.96 -13.77
N ASP A 180 2.68 8.92 -14.65
CA ASP A 180 1.68 9.96 -14.40
C ASP A 180 0.27 9.38 -14.26
N THR A 181 -0.05 8.39 -15.10
CA THR A 181 -1.28 7.61 -15.00
C THR A 181 -1.39 6.96 -13.60
N MET A 182 -0.35 6.30 -13.12
CA MET A 182 -0.35 5.69 -11.77
C MET A 182 -0.53 6.72 -10.65
N ILE A 183 0.13 7.89 -10.75
CA ILE A 183 -0.07 8.97 -9.76
C ILE A 183 -1.54 9.40 -9.69
N GLY A 184 -2.21 9.51 -10.84
CA GLY A 184 -3.62 9.85 -10.95
C GLY A 184 -4.53 8.76 -10.38
N GLU A 185 -4.40 7.54 -10.88
CA GLU A 185 -5.26 6.40 -10.53
C GLU A 185 -5.17 6.00 -9.06
N PHE A 186 -3.95 6.00 -8.50
CA PHE A 186 -3.76 5.73 -7.08
C PHE A 186 -3.99 6.96 -6.20
N GLY A 187 -4.28 8.13 -6.78
CA GLY A 187 -4.55 9.35 -6.04
C GLY A 187 -3.37 9.80 -5.17
N LEU A 188 -2.14 9.57 -5.62
CA LEU A 188 -0.88 9.81 -4.90
C LEU A 188 -0.46 11.30 -4.87
N ARG A 189 -1.44 12.19 -4.70
CA ARG A 189 -1.20 13.64 -4.61
C ARG A 189 -1.29 14.07 -3.14
N SER A 190 -0.26 14.75 -2.63
CA SER A 190 -0.38 15.46 -1.35
C SER A 190 -1.11 16.79 -1.54
N ALA A 191 -1.93 17.18 -0.57
CA ALA A 191 -2.46 18.55 -0.51
C ALA A 191 -1.34 19.60 -0.32
N ALA A 192 -0.22 19.20 0.28
CA ALA A 192 0.96 20.04 0.50
C ALA A 192 1.84 20.28 -0.75
N ALA A 193 1.43 19.79 -1.93
CA ALA A 193 2.13 20.00 -3.21
C ALA A 193 1.30 20.89 -4.17
N ARG A 194 0.52 21.81 -3.62
CA ARG A 194 -0.15 22.90 -4.34
C ARG A 194 0.48 24.22 -3.95
#